data_AF-A0A3D3EA01-F1
#
_entry.id   AF-A0A3D3EA01-F1
#
_cell.length_a   1.000
_cell.length_b   1.000
_cell.length_c   1.000
_cell.angle_alpha   90.00
_cell.angle_beta   90.00
_cell.angle_gamma   90.00
#
_symmetry.space_group_name_H-M   'P 1'
#
loop_
_entity.id
_entity.type
_entity.pdbx_description
1 polymer ?
#
loop_
_entity_poly.entity_id
_entity_poly.type
_entity_poly.pdbx_seq_one_letter_code
_entity_poly.pdbx_strand_id
1 'polypeptide(L)'
;MLAMFLAISLTGATGRAMAADFDKAKAAYEAGDYATAAQEFRPLAEAGDAKSQFNLGVMYENGHGVAQDNAAAIKWYRRAAKAGHAEAQYNLGVMYDNGQGV
;
A
#
# COMPACT_ATOMS: atom_id res chain seq x y z
N MET A 1 -9.02 -37.54 13.36
CA MET A 1 -8.16 -36.35 13.56
C MET A 1 -7.79 -35.82 12.18
N LEU A 2 -8.73 -35.11 11.55
CA LEU A 2 -8.59 -34.58 10.18
C LEU A 2 -9.49 -33.33 10.02
N ALA A 3 -9.03 -32.41 9.18
CA ALA A 3 -9.68 -31.21 8.63
C ALA A 3 -9.72 -30.00 9.58
N MET A 4 -9.40 -28.76 9.19
CA MET A 4 -9.23 -28.18 7.85
C MET A 4 -8.52 -26.83 8.01
N PHE A 5 -7.55 -26.52 7.17
CA PHE A 5 -6.95 -25.20 7.07
C PHE A 5 -8.02 -24.17 6.67
N LEU A 6 -8.15 -23.10 7.45
CA LEU A 6 -9.00 -21.96 7.11
C LEU A 6 -8.31 -21.17 5.99
N ALA A 7 -8.56 -21.56 4.74
CA ALA A 7 -8.34 -20.70 3.59
C ALA A 7 -9.44 -19.62 3.61
N ILE A 8 -9.13 -18.44 4.12
CA ILE A 8 -9.95 -17.25 3.85
C ILE A 8 -9.68 -16.88 2.39
N SER A 9 -10.38 -17.53 1.47
CA SER A 9 -10.54 -17.08 0.10
C SER A 9 -11.49 -15.88 0.11
N LEU A 10 -10.95 -14.68 0.30
CA LEU A 10 -11.68 -13.42 0.11
C LEU A 10 -11.80 -13.08 -1.40
N THR A 11 -12.27 -14.04 -2.19
CA THR A 11 -12.71 -13.79 -3.57
C THR A 11 -14.12 -13.22 -3.51
N GLY A 12 -14.25 -11.88 -3.47
CA GLY A 12 -15.56 -11.26 -3.72
C GLY A 12 -15.90 -9.92 -3.06
N ALA A 13 -14.96 -9.19 -2.43
CA ALA A 13 -15.24 -7.81 -2.04
C ALA A 13 -15.27 -6.92 -3.30
N THR A 14 -16.46 -6.76 -3.88
CA THR A 14 -16.75 -5.98 -5.08
C THR A 14 -16.07 -4.60 -5.06
N GLY A 15 -15.60 -4.11 -6.21
CA GLY A 15 -14.78 -2.88 -6.32
C GLY A 15 -15.38 -1.60 -5.71
N ARG A 16 -16.69 -1.56 -5.41
CA ARG A 16 -17.32 -0.45 -4.68
C ARG A 16 -17.01 -0.45 -3.18
N ALA A 17 -16.84 -1.62 -2.56
CA ALA A 17 -16.44 -1.73 -1.16
C ALA A 17 -14.97 -1.32 -0.98
N MET A 18 -14.08 -1.86 -1.81
CA MET A 18 -12.65 -1.48 -1.83
C MET A 18 -12.43 0.01 -2.13
N ALA A 19 -13.28 0.63 -2.98
CA ALA A 19 -13.22 2.06 -3.25
C ALA A 19 -13.65 2.92 -2.03
N ALA A 20 -14.69 2.51 -1.30
CA ALA A 20 -15.11 3.21 -0.08
C ALA A 20 -14.05 3.10 1.03
N ASP A 21 -13.38 1.95 1.11
CA ASP A 21 -12.27 1.72 2.04
C ASP A 21 -11.06 2.60 1.69
N PHE A 22 -10.77 2.80 0.40
CA PHE A 22 -9.70 3.71 -0.05
C PHE A 22 -9.98 5.16 0.31
N ASP A 23 -11.20 5.65 0.09
CA ASP A 23 -11.56 7.04 0.39
C ASP A 23 -11.44 7.34 1.89
N LYS A 24 -11.79 6.38 2.75
CA LYS A 24 -11.57 6.46 4.20
C LYS A 24 -10.09 6.57 4.54
N ALA A 25 -9.25 5.71 3.97
CA ALA A 25 -7.81 5.73 4.20
C ALA A 25 -7.19 7.07 3.76
N LYS A 26 -7.59 7.57 2.58
CA LYS A 26 -7.18 8.87 2.05
C LYS A 26 -7.62 10.02 2.94
N ALA A 27 -8.87 10.03 3.40
CA ALA A 27 -9.37 11.06 4.31
C ALA A 27 -8.60 11.09 5.64
N ALA A 28 -8.26 9.92 6.19
CA ALA A 28 -7.40 9.83 7.38
C ALA A 28 -6.00 10.42 7.12
N TYR A 29 -5.40 10.12 5.97
CA TYR A 29 -4.10 10.67 5.58
C TYR A 29 -4.14 12.20 5.45
N GLU A 30 -5.16 12.74 4.76
CA GLU A 30 -5.35 14.19 4.59
C GLU A 30 -5.64 14.91 5.91
N ALA A 31 -6.27 14.23 6.87
CA ALA A 31 -6.48 14.72 8.22
C ALA A 31 -5.23 14.64 9.12
N GLY A 32 -4.13 14.05 8.63
CA GLY A 32 -2.90 13.81 9.40
C GLY A 32 -2.98 12.63 10.38
N ASP A 33 -4.07 11.85 10.36
CA ASP A 33 -4.18 10.60 11.10
C ASP A 33 -3.49 9.46 10.34
N TYR A 34 -2.16 9.53 10.31
CA TYR A 34 -1.34 8.61 9.55
C TYR A 34 -1.40 7.17 10.10
N ALA A 35 -1.62 7.00 11.41
CA ALA A 35 -1.74 5.66 12.00
C ALA A 35 -2.96 4.93 11.43
N THR A 36 -4.12 5.60 11.40
CA THR A 36 -5.34 5.06 10.79
C THR A 36 -5.15 4.86 9.29
N ALA A 37 -4.56 5.82 8.58
CA ALA A 37 -4.31 5.68 7.14
C ALA A 37 -3.44 4.45 6.81
N ALA A 38 -2.35 4.20 7.54
CA ALA A 38 -1.53 2.99 7.34
C ALA A 38 -2.31 1.70 7.57
N GLN A 39 -3.15 1.67 8.62
CA GLN A 39 -3.97 0.51 8.96
C GLN A 39 -4.99 0.21 7.85
N GLU A 40 -5.62 1.23 7.27
CA GLU A 40 -6.65 1.09 6.24
C GLU A 40 -6.06 0.82 4.85
N PHE A 41 -4.95 1.46 4.47
CA PHE A 41 -4.29 1.20 3.18
C PHE A 41 -3.70 -0.20 3.09
N ARG A 42 -3.25 -0.79 4.21
CA ARG A 42 -2.57 -2.07 4.21
C ARG A 42 -3.37 -3.24 3.62
N PRO A 43 -4.61 -3.54 4.07
CA PRO A 43 -5.38 -4.63 3.48
C PRO A 43 -5.69 -4.40 1.99
N LEU A 44 -5.95 -3.15 1.59
CA LEU A 44 -6.19 -2.80 0.17
C LEU A 44 -4.93 -3.03 -0.68
N ALA A 45 -3.77 -2.62 -0.18
CA ALA A 45 -2.49 -2.82 -0.85
C ALA A 45 -2.14 -4.32 -0.97
N GLU A 46 -2.44 -5.10 0.07
CA GLU A 46 -2.30 -6.56 0.09
C GLU A 46 -3.27 -7.25 -0.89
N ALA A 47 -4.47 -6.70 -1.08
CA ALA A 47 -5.45 -7.15 -2.07
C ALA A 47 -5.11 -6.79 -3.53
N GLY A 48 -4.05 -6.00 -3.74
CA GLY A 48 -3.55 -5.67 -5.08
C GLY A 48 -3.95 -4.29 -5.60
N ASP A 49 -4.64 -3.45 -4.80
CA ASP A 49 -5.00 -2.11 -5.22
C ASP A 49 -3.75 -1.23 -5.40
N ALA A 50 -3.48 -0.82 -6.63
CA ALA A 50 -2.23 -0.13 -6.99
C ALA A 50 -2.12 1.25 -6.32
N LYS A 51 -3.23 1.96 -6.10
CA LYS A 51 -3.24 3.26 -5.42
C LYS A 51 -2.88 3.09 -3.95
N SER A 52 -3.43 2.09 -3.28
CA SER A 52 -3.13 1.78 -1.88
C SER A 52 -1.68 1.29 -1.72
N GLN A 53 -1.17 0.49 -2.66
CA GLN A 53 0.24 0.13 -2.70
C GLN A 53 1.14 1.36 -2.82
N PHE A 54 0.80 2.30 -3.71
CA PHE A 54 1.54 3.55 -3.84
C PHE A 54 1.51 4.36 -2.53
N ASN A 55 0.33 4.59 -1.95
CA ASN A 55 0.20 5.36 -0.72
C ASN A 55 0.94 4.70 0.45
N LEU A 56 0.86 3.38 0.61
CA LEU A 56 1.61 2.68 1.65
C LEU A 56 3.14 2.78 1.42
N GLY A 57 3.58 2.82 0.15
CA GLY A 57 4.96 3.14 -0.21
C GLY A 57 5.40 4.52 0.29
N VAL A 58 4.59 5.55 0.02
CA VAL A 58 4.81 6.94 0.51
C VAL A 58 4.88 6.98 2.03
N MET A 59 4.03 6.22 2.72
CA MET A 59 4.01 6.19 4.19
C MET A 59 5.29 5.61 4.76
N TYR A 60 5.80 4.51 4.20
CA TYR A 60 7.08 3.94 4.62
C TYR A 60 8.27 4.84 4.26
N GLU A 61 8.23 5.54 3.12
CA GLU A 61 9.28 6.48 2.72
C GLU A 61 9.41 7.65 3.69
N ASN A 62 8.27 8.17 4.18
CA ASN A 62 8.22 9.36 5.06
C ASN A 62 8.10 9.03 6.56
N GLY A 63 7.91 7.77 6.93
CA GLY A 63 7.63 7.38 8.32
C GLY A 63 6.27 7.87 8.83
N HIS A 64 5.29 8.01 7.95
CA HIS A 64 3.94 8.45 8.32
C HIS A 64 3.13 7.28 8.86
N GLY A 65 2.85 7.27 10.17
CA GLY A 65 2.04 6.22 10.80
C GLY A 65 2.69 4.83 10.87
N VAL A 66 3.89 4.70 10.30
CA VAL A 66 4.75 3.52 10.33
C VAL A 66 6.19 3.96 10.54
N ALA A 67 7.07 3.06 10.99
CA ALA A 67 8.50 3.36 11.00
C ALA A 67 9.00 3.59 9.57
N GLN A 68 9.84 4.61 9.39
CA GLN A 68 10.44 4.90 8.08
C GLN A 68 11.30 3.71 7.63
N ASP A 69 11.05 3.23 6.41
CA ASP A 69 11.73 2.08 5.82
C ASP A 69 11.72 2.17 4.28
N ASN A 70 12.85 2.59 3.72
CA ASN A 70 13.01 2.73 2.26
C ASN A 70 12.89 1.38 1.53
N ALA A 71 13.31 0.27 2.14
CA ALA A 71 13.21 -1.04 1.52
C ALA A 71 11.74 -1.50 1.44
N ALA A 72 10.96 -1.23 2.49
CA ALA A 72 9.53 -1.45 2.47
C ALA A 72 8.82 -0.54 1.44
N ALA A 73 9.19 0.74 1.36
CA ALA A 73 8.67 1.67 0.37
C ALA A 73 8.90 1.17 -1.07
N ILE A 74 10.14 0.79 -1.39
CA ILE A 74 10.53 0.22 -2.70
C ILE A 74 9.70 -1.02 -3.03
N LYS A 75 9.47 -1.91 -2.06
CA LYS A 75 8.68 -3.13 -2.25
C LYS A 75 7.24 -2.79 -2.67
N TRP A 76 6.63 -1.79 -2.03
CA TRP A 76 5.27 -1.35 -2.35
C TRP A 76 5.20 -0.59 -3.67
N TYR A 77 6.12 0.34 -3.92
CA TYR A 77 6.21 1.05 -5.19
C TYR A 77 6.42 0.09 -6.37
N ARG A 78 7.26 -0.94 -6.23
CA ARG A 78 7.45 -1.94 -7.29
C ARG A 78 6.17 -2.69 -7.64
N ARG A 79 5.33 -3.01 -6.64
CA ARG A 79 4.03 -3.67 -6.87
C ARG A 79 3.08 -2.74 -7.64
N ALA A 80 2.94 -1.49 -7.20
CA ALA A 80 2.10 -0.49 -7.86
C ALA A 80 2.61 -0.18 -9.28
N ALA A 81 3.92 -0.04 -9.45
CA ALA A 81 4.58 0.19 -10.74
C ALA A 81 4.34 -0.95 -11.74
N LYS A 82 4.38 -2.20 -11.27
CA LYS A 82 4.06 -3.39 -12.09
C LYS A 82 2.60 -3.40 -12.55
N ALA A 83 1.69 -2.80 -11.78
CA ALA A 83 0.29 -2.59 -12.15
C ALA A 83 0.07 -1.35 -13.04
N GLY A 84 1.13 -0.64 -13.43
CA GLY A 84 1.06 0.54 -14.32
C GLY A 84 0.84 1.87 -13.60
N HIS A 85 0.98 1.94 -12.27
CA HIS A 85 0.83 3.20 -11.53
C HIS A 85 2.01 4.15 -11.82
N ALA A 86 1.77 5.21 -12.61
CA ALA A 86 2.81 6.10 -13.11
C ALA A 86 3.63 6.78 -12.01
N GLU A 87 2.98 7.30 -10.96
CA GLU A 87 3.68 7.95 -9.84
C GLU A 87 4.57 6.95 -9.07
N ALA A 88 4.17 5.68 -9.00
CA ALA A 88 4.97 4.66 -8.35
C ALA A 88 6.21 4.30 -9.17
N GLN A 89 6.10 4.30 -10.51
CA GLN A 89 7.23 4.13 -11.41
C GLN A 89 8.23 5.28 -11.27
N TYR A 90 7.71 6.52 -11.23
CA TYR A 90 8.53 7.72 -11.02
C TYR A 90 9.26 7.68 -9.67
N ASN A 91 8.54 7.48 -8.56
CA ASN A 91 9.16 7.43 -7.23
C ASN A 91 10.18 6.30 -7.12
N LEU A 92 9.90 5.13 -7.70
CA LEU A 92 10.86 4.03 -7.72
C LEU A 92 12.15 4.39 -8.48
N GLY A 93 12.03 5.11 -9.60
CA GLY A 93 13.19 5.64 -10.33
C GLY A 93 14.01 6.61 -9.48
N VAL A 94 13.34 7.58 -8.85
CA VAL A 94 13.98 8.55 -7.94
C VAL A 94 14.71 7.86 -6.79
N MET A 95 14.10 6.84 -6.17
CA MET A 95 14.74 6.10 -5.08
C MET A 95 16.00 5.36 -5.54
N TYR A 96 16.00 4.80 -6.76
CA TYR A 96 17.20 4.16 -7.32
C TYR A 96 18.28 5.17 -7.68
N ASP A 97 17.92 6.31 -8.27
CA ASP A 97 18.86 7.38 -8.60
C ASP A 97 19.53 7.96 -7.35
N ASN A 98 18.78 8.03 -6.24
CA ASN A 98 19.28 8.46 -4.93
C ASN A 98 20.05 7.38 -4.16
N GLY A 99 20.21 6.16 -4.71
CA GLY A 99 20.90 5.06 -4.04
C GLY A 99 20.18 4.47 -2.83
N GLN A 100 18.86 4.68 -2.70
CA GLN A 100 18.05 4.18 -1.58
C GLN A 100 17.61 2.72 -1.76
N GLY A 101 17.91 2.12 -2.90
CA GLY A 101 17.51 0.75 -3.27
C GLY A 101 18.64 -0.27 -3.37
N VAL A 102 19.83 0.05 -2.85
CA VAL A 102 21.05 -0.79 -2.87
C VAL A 102 21.55 -1.12 -1.47
#